data_AF-A0A2V8UKE6-F1
#
_entry.id   AF-A0A2V8UKE6-F1
#
_cell.length_a   1.000
_cell.length_b   1.000
_cell.length_c   1.000
_cell.angle_alpha   90.00
_cell.angle_beta   90.00
_cell.angle_gamma   90.00
#
_symmetry.space_group_name_H-M   'P 1'
#
loop_
_entity.id
_entity.type
_entity.pdbx_description
1 polymer ?
#
loop_
_entity_poly.entity_id
_entity_poly.type
_entity_poly.pdbx_seq_one_letter_code
_entity_poly.pdbx_strand_id
1 'polypeptide(L)'
;MHLVKPFFTREMGARRCQTLRVICMDMWAAYANLVKEHAPQAQILFDRFHIVKHLHEAVEEVRRSEMRRLSQKQKVPFKRSRWLLLKNPWNLSNDQKQRLSTLVQWNLPIVRAYYLKEAFQLFWLLSAAQEGRRPLEKWMRSAMRSQLEPFKKFIGMLRGHLDGILSWTKHRVSNGAVEGMNNKIKSISHRAFGFRTAENFIAAIYQCCARLLLPGHLATIIKFNRSSFRTLRAGIHQQGVWKLERLSAEGRE
;
A
#
# COMPACT_ATOMS: atom_id res chain seq x y z
N MET A 1 12.63 -13.16 -6.68
CA MET A 1 12.48 -14.45 -6.00
C MET A 1 13.77 -14.85 -5.30
N HIS A 2 14.92 -14.72 -5.97
CA HIS A 2 16.26 -15.07 -5.43
C HIS A 2 16.64 -14.45 -4.08
N LEU A 3 16.16 -13.27 -3.73
CA LEU A 3 16.49 -12.61 -2.44
C LEU A 3 15.54 -12.94 -1.29
N VAL A 4 14.34 -13.46 -1.59
CA VAL A 4 13.29 -13.64 -0.58
C VAL A 4 13.31 -15.06 0.01
N LYS A 5 13.65 -16.07 -0.80
CA LYS A 5 13.83 -17.44 -0.30
C LYS A 5 14.97 -17.55 0.75
N PRO A 6 16.13 -16.89 0.59
CA PRO A 6 17.17 -16.87 1.62
C PRO A 6 16.72 -16.27 2.96
N PHE A 7 15.79 -15.33 2.98
CA PHE A 7 15.27 -14.79 4.24
C PHE A 7 14.54 -15.86 5.05
N PHE A 8 13.63 -16.62 4.43
CA PHE A 8 12.90 -17.68 5.13
C PHE A 8 13.81 -18.83 5.56
N THR A 9 14.79 -19.17 4.72
CA THR A 9 15.67 -20.33 4.93
C THR A 9 16.89 -20.04 5.80
N ARG A 10 17.56 -18.90 5.64
CA ARG A 10 18.80 -18.53 6.35
C ARG A 10 18.56 -17.58 7.52
N GLU A 11 17.89 -16.46 7.28
CA GLU A 11 17.74 -15.40 8.31
C GLU A 11 16.75 -15.76 9.41
N MET A 12 15.57 -16.28 9.01
CA MET A 12 14.55 -16.74 9.95
C MET A 12 14.78 -18.22 10.32
N GLY A 13 15.06 -19.06 9.33
CA GLY A 13 15.14 -20.51 9.50
C GLY A 13 13.78 -21.12 9.86
N ALA A 14 13.71 -22.46 9.79
CA ALA A 14 12.45 -23.19 9.98
C ALA A 14 11.77 -22.89 11.33
N ARG A 15 12.56 -22.84 12.42
CA ARG A 15 12.05 -22.59 13.77
C ARG A 15 11.35 -21.24 13.89
N ARG A 16 11.95 -20.14 13.41
CA ARG A 16 11.31 -18.82 13.51
C ARG A 16 10.15 -18.68 12.53
N CYS A 17 10.24 -19.29 11.36
CA CYS A 17 9.14 -19.28 10.39
C CYS A 17 7.85 -19.89 10.96
N GLN A 18 7.94 -20.95 11.77
CA GLN A 18 6.78 -21.56 12.45
C GLN A 18 6.12 -20.64 13.49
N THR A 19 6.83 -19.64 14.01
CA THR A 19 6.28 -18.68 14.97
C THR A 19 5.44 -17.57 14.32
N LEU A 20 5.53 -17.43 12.99
CA LEU A 20 4.79 -16.41 12.25
C LEU A 20 3.29 -16.73 12.27
N ARG A 21 2.49 -15.76 12.72
CA ARG A 21 1.03 -15.87 12.80
C ARG A 21 0.33 -15.14 11.66
N VAL A 22 0.86 -13.99 11.26
CA VAL A 22 0.28 -13.13 10.22
C VAL A 22 1.41 -12.53 9.41
N ILE A 23 1.27 -12.52 8.08
CA ILE A 23 2.24 -11.89 7.19
C ILE A 23 1.50 -10.89 6.31
N CYS A 24 1.80 -9.61 6.49
CA CYS A 24 1.31 -8.53 5.65
C CYS A 24 2.20 -8.39 4.40
N MET A 25 1.62 -8.50 3.21
CA MET A 25 2.36 -8.48 1.95
C MET A 25 1.56 -7.88 0.80
N ASP A 26 2.26 -7.60 -0.30
CA ASP A 26 1.64 -7.23 -1.58
C ASP A 26 0.96 -8.45 -2.22
N MET A 27 0.07 -8.21 -3.19
CA MET A 27 -0.68 -9.26 -3.89
C MET A 27 0.14 -10.04 -4.94
N TRP A 28 1.47 -10.10 -4.80
CA TRP A 28 2.31 -10.82 -5.75
C TRP A 28 2.30 -12.32 -5.45
N ALA A 29 1.83 -13.12 -6.40
CA ALA A 29 1.67 -14.57 -6.25
C ALA A 29 2.95 -15.29 -5.80
N ALA A 30 4.13 -14.86 -6.26
CA ALA A 30 5.40 -15.47 -5.87
C ALA A 30 5.68 -15.33 -4.36
N TYR A 31 5.30 -14.22 -3.73
CA TYR A 31 5.42 -14.08 -2.27
C TYR A 31 4.41 -14.94 -1.54
N ALA A 32 3.16 -14.95 -2.00
CA ALA A 32 2.14 -15.80 -1.42
C ALA A 32 2.55 -17.28 -1.46
N ASN A 33 3.16 -17.74 -2.55
CA ASN A 33 3.67 -19.10 -2.67
C ASN A 33 4.81 -19.40 -1.70
N LEU A 34 5.79 -18.49 -1.57
CA LEU A 34 6.90 -18.65 -0.61
C LEU A 34 6.41 -18.69 0.84
N VAL A 35 5.40 -17.90 1.17
CA VAL A 35 4.78 -17.93 2.50
C VAL A 35 4.06 -19.24 2.74
N LYS A 36 3.30 -19.74 1.76
CA LYS A 36 2.66 -21.06 1.86
C LYS A 36 3.68 -22.19 2.01
N GLU A 37 4.84 -22.08 1.37
CA GLU A 37 5.93 -23.06 1.45
C GLU A 37 6.62 -23.05 2.82
N HIS A 38 6.97 -21.87 3.34
CA HIS A 38 7.85 -21.76 4.51
C HIS A 38 7.15 -21.40 5.83
N ALA A 39 5.95 -20.84 5.77
CA ALA A 39 5.15 -20.45 6.94
C ALA A 39 3.65 -20.76 6.69
N PRO A 40 3.28 -22.02 6.41
CA PRO A 40 1.91 -22.40 6.07
C PRO A 40 0.88 -22.09 7.16
N GLN A 41 1.32 -22.02 8.42
CA GLN A 41 0.45 -21.66 9.55
C GLN A 41 0.16 -20.16 9.64
N ALA A 42 0.92 -19.32 8.94
CA ALA A 42 0.74 -17.87 8.98
C ALA A 42 -0.40 -17.43 8.06
N GLN A 43 -1.31 -16.61 8.59
CA GLN A 43 -2.36 -16.04 7.78
C GLN A 43 -1.80 -14.92 6.89
N ILE A 44 -2.03 -15.01 5.59
CA ILE A 44 -1.68 -13.94 4.65
C ILE A 44 -2.68 -12.79 4.85
N LEU A 45 -2.16 -11.58 4.94
CA LEU A 45 -2.93 -10.33 4.92
C LEU A 45 -2.41 -9.49 3.75
N PHE A 46 -3.28 -9.13 2.82
CA PHE A 46 -2.87 -8.26 1.72
C PHE A 46 -2.90 -6.79 2.14
N ASP A 47 -1.84 -6.07 1.79
CA ASP A 47 -1.73 -4.66 2.16
C ASP A 47 -2.83 -3.82 1.51
N ARG A 48 -3.54 -3.09 2.37
CA ARG A 48 -4.64 -2.18 2.02
C ARG A 48 -4.22 -1.17 0.95
N PHE A 49 -2.99 -0.66 1.01
CA PHE A 49 -2.53 0.36 0.06
C PHE A 49 -2.59 -0.16 -1.38
N HIS A 50 -2.11 -1.38 -1.63
CA HIS A 50 -2.10 -1.97 -2.98
C HIS A 50 -3.52 -2.23 -3.50
N ILE A 51 -4.42 -2.69 -2.64
CA ILE A 51 -5.83 -2.89 -2.99
C ILE A 51 -6.50 -1.56 -3.37
N VAL A 52 -6.32 -0.53 -2.54
CA VAL A 52 -6.86 0.81 -2.80
C VAL A 52 -6.25 1.45 -4.05
N LYS A 53 -4.95 1.22 -4.30
CA LYS A 53 -4.26 1.68 -5.51
C LYS A 53 -4.92 1.09 -6.77
N HIS A 54 -5.15 -0.21 -6.81
CA HIS A 54 -5.84 -0.84 -7.94
C HIS A 54 -7.27 -0.36 -8.13
N LEU A 55 -7.99 -0.08 -7.04
CA LEU A 55 -9.32 0.54 -7.12
C LEU A 55 -9.25 1.95 -7.73
N HIS A 56 -8.27 2.76 -7.31
CA HIS A 56 -8.05 4.09 -7.87
C HIS A 56 -7.68 4.05 -9.36
N GLU A 57 -6.89 3.06 -9.78
CA GLU A 57 -6.58 2.80 -11.19
C GLU A 57 -7.85 2.50 -11.98
N ALA A 58 -8.76 1.67 -11.44
CA ALA A 58 -10.04 1.39 -12.09
C ALA A 58 -10.92 2.64 -12.24
N VAL A 59 -11.01 3.49 -11.20
CA VAL A 59 -11.72 4.78 -11.29
C VAL A 59 -11.11 5.68 -12.36
N GLU A 60 -9.78 5.76 -12.41
CA GLU A 60 -9.07 6.56 -13.39
C GLU A 60 -9.25 6.04 -14.82
N GLU A 61 -9.27 4.71 -15.03
CA GLU A 61 -9.53 4.11 -16.34
C GLU A 61 -10.95 4.44 -16.83
N VAL A 62 -11.97 4.36 -15.95
CA VAL A 62 -13.33 4.82 -16.26
C VAL A 62 -13.32 6.30 -16.65
N ARG A 63 -12.68 7.15 -15.83
CA ARG A 63 -12.57 8.60 -16.10
C ARG A 63 -11.91 8.86 -17.45
N ARG A 64 -10.82 8.17 -17.78
CA ARG A 64 -10.10 8.33 -19.06
C ARG A 64 -10.96 7.87 -20.23
N SER A 65 -11.67 6.75 -20.10
CA SER A 65 -12.57 6.23 -21.14
C SER A 65 -13.67 7.23 -21.45
N GLU A 66 -14.37 7.72 -20.42
CA GLU A 66 -15.45 8.68 -20.58
C GLU A 66 -14.97 10.02 -21.13
N MET A 67 -13.81 10.52 -20.66
CA MET A 67 -13.21 11.74 -21.20
C MET A 67 -12.82 11.65 -22.68
N ARG A 68 -12.62 10.45 -23.23
CA ARG A 68 -12.43 10.28 -24.68
C ARG A 68 -13.75 10.38 -25.45
N ARG A 69 -14.87 9.94 -24.85
CA ARG A 69 -16.21 9.90 -25.48
C ARG A 69 -16.95 11.22 -25.44
N LEU A 70 -16.78 12.03 -24.39
CA LEU A 70 -17.48 13.30 -24.25
C LEU A 70 -17.07 14.31 -25.33
N SER A 71 -17.97 15.22 -25.72
CA SER A 71 -17.63 16.39 -26.54
C SER A 71 -16.79 17.41 -25.77
N GLN A 72 -16.15 18.36 -26.46
CA GLN A 72 -15.33 19.39 -25.80
C GLN A 72 -16.11 20.21 -24.75
N LYS A 73 -17.36 20.59 -25.05
CA LYS A 73 -18.23 21.31 -24.09
C LYS A 73 -18.51 20.46 -22.85
N GLN A 74 -18.81 19.18 -23.02
CA GLN A 74 -19.09 18.25 -21.92
C GLN A 74 -17.85 17.88 -21.09
N LYS A 75 -16.63 18.00 -21.64
CA LYS A 75 -15.38 17.75 -20.91
C LYS A 75 -15.06 18.84 -19.89
N VAL A 76 -15.54 20.07 -20.09
CA VAL A 76 -15.16 21.24 -19.28
C VAL A 76 -15.33 20.99 -17.77
N PRO A 77 -16.48 20.49 -17.28
CA PRO A 77 -16.68 20.23 -15.85
C PRO A 77 -15.67 19.21 -15.28
N PHE A 78 -15.31 18.21 -16.09
CA PHE A 78 -14.45 17.09 -15.70
C PHE A 78 -12.95 17.38 -15.88
N LYS A 79 -12.54 18.52 -16.43
CA LYS A 79 -11.12 18.90 -16.50
C LYS A 79 -10.53 19.02 -15.10
N ARG A 80 -9.35 18.45 -14.85
CA ARG A 80 -8.70 18.46 -13.52
C ARG A 80 -9.55 17.84 -12.39
N SER A 81 -10.50 16.95 -12.71
CA SER A 81 -11.36 16.27 -11.73
C SER A 81 -10.74 15.02 -11.08
N ARG A 82 -9.56 14.56 -11.53
CA ARG A 82 -8.92 13.34 -11.01
C ARG A 82 -8.84 13.31 -9.48
N TRP A 83 -8.24 14.33 -8.88
CA TRP A 83 -8.07 14.40 -7.43
C TRP A 83 -9.38 14.62 -6.69
N LEU A 84 -10.38 15.19 -7.35
CA LEU A 84 -11.71 15.35 -6.78
C LEU A 84 -12.40 13.99 -6.58
N LEU A 85 -12.17 13.04 -7.49
CA LEU A 85 -12.77 11.70 -7.45
C LEU A 85 -11.97 10.72 -6.57
N LEU A 86 -10.66 10.92 -6.44
CA LEU A 86 -9.79 9.98 -5.71
C LEU A 86 -9.57 10.34 -4.23
N LYS A 87 -9.71 11.62 -3.85
CA LYS A 87 -9.60 12.01 -2.44
C LYS A 87 -10.76 11.45 -1.61
N ASN A 88 -10.52 11.29 -0.32
CA ASN A 88 -11.60 10.99 0.61
C ASN A 88 -12.52 12.21 0.77
N PRO A 89 -13.84 12.04 0.92
CA PRO A 89 -14.80 13.15 1.00
C PRO A 89 -14.51 14.14 2.14
N TRP A 90 -14.04 13.63 3.29
CA TRP A 90 -13.68 14.45 4.45
C TRP A 90 -12.36 15.24 4.26
N ASN A 91 -11.56 14.93 3.23
CA ASN A 91 -10.34 15.66 2.89
C ASN A 91 -10.55 16.69 1.76
N LEU A 92 -11.79 16.90 1.31
CA LEU A 92 -12.14 17.88 0.29
C LEU A 92 -12.32 19.27 0.90
N SER A 93 -11.81 20.30 0.24
CA SER A 93 -12.15 21.70 0.57
C SER A 93 -13.63 22.00 0.26
N ASN A 94 -14.17 23.10 0.79
CA ASN A 94 -15.56 23.50 0.50
C ASN A 94 -15.80 23.69 -1.00
N ASP A 95 -14.88 24.34 -1.72
CA ASP A 95 -14.97 24.49 -3.18
C ASP A 95 -14.96 23.15 -3.91
N GLN A 96 -14.14 22.20 -3.43
CA GLN A 96 -14.10 20.85 -3.99
C GLN A 96 -15.43 20.13 -3.74
N LYS A 97 -16.00 20.21 -2.54
CA LYS A 97 -17.31 19.61 -2.22
C LYS A 97 -18.40 20.17 -3.13
N GLN A 98 -18.46 21.48 -3.30
CA GLN A 98 -19.44 22.13 -4.18
C GLN A 98 -19.31 21.61 -5.61
N ARG A 99 -18.07 21.60 -6.12
CA ARG A 99 -17.77 21.12 -7.47
C ARG A 99 -18.13 19.65 -7.66
N LEU A 100 -17.85 18.80 -6.66
CA LEU A 100 -18.22 17.39 -6.70
C LEU A 100 -19.74 17.24 -6.75
N SER A 101 -20.50 18.03 -5.96
CA SER A 101 -21.96 18.01 -5.97
C SER A 101 -22.54 18.29 -7.37
N THR A 102 -21.93 19.21 -8.12
CA THR A 102 -22.32 19.51 -9.51
C THR A 102 -22.02 18.34 -10.44
N LEU A 103 -20.85 17.70 -10.30
CA LEU A 103 -20.46 16.58 -11.17
C LEU A 103 -21.35 15.34 -10.97
N VAL A 104 -21.77 15.06 -9.73
CA VAL A 104 -22.57 13.86 -9.45
C VAL A 104 -23.98 13.92 -10.04
N GLN A 105 -24.52 15.11 -10.29
CA GLN A 105 -25.83 15.30 -10.93
C GLN A 105 -25.90 14.75 -12.36
N TRP A 106 -24.74 14.61 -13.03
CA TRP A 106 -24.69 14.18 -14.43
C TRP A 106 -24.86 12.66 -14.60
N ASN A 107 -24.91 11.89 -13.51
CA ASN A 107 -25.06 10.42 -13.47
C ASN A 107 -24.18 9.64 -14.48
N LEU A 108 -23.01 10.19 -14.81
CA LEU A 108 -22.10 9.58 -15.78
C LEU A 108 -21.42 8.33 -15.21
N PRO A 109 -20.84 7.45 -16.06
CA PRO A 109 -20.05 6.31 -15.60
C PRO A 109 -18.92 6.70 -14.61
N ILE A 110 -18.34 7.89 -14.76
CA ILE A 110 -17.37 8.49 -13.82
C ILE A 110 -17.94 8.63 -12.40
N VAL A 111 -19.19 9.05 -12.27
CA VAL A 111 -19.88 9.26 -11.00
C VAL A 111 -20.19 7.92 -10.33
N ARG A 112 -20.61 6.92 -11.11
CA ARG A 112 -20.82 5.56 -10.61
C ARG A 112 -19.52 4.95 -10.08
N ALA A 113 -18.41 5.14 -10.80
CA ALA A 113 -17.08 4.73 -10.35
C ALA A 113 -16.70 5.38 -9.01
N TYR A 114 -16.96 6.68 -8.86
CA TYR A 114 -16.75 7.40 -7.61
C TYR A 114 -17.54 6.79 -6.45
N TYR A 115 -18.85 6.58 -6.60
CA TYR A 115 -19.68 5.99 -5.54
C TYR A 115 -19.25 4.57 -5.16
N LEU A 116 -18.89 3.74 -6.15
CA LEU A 116 -18.37 2.40 -5.87
C LEU A 116 -17.06 2.46 -5.07
N LYS A 117 -16.18 3.42 -5.39
CA LYS A 117 -14.93 3.64 -4.65
C LYS A 117 -15.19 4.05 -3.22
N GLU A 118 -16.12 4.97 -2.97
CA GLU A 118 -16.49 5.40 -1.62
C GLU A 118 -17.14 4.25 -0.82
N ALA A 119 -18.08 3.52 -1.44
CA ALA A 119 -18.72 2.38 -0.80
C ALA A 119 -17.71 1.30 -0.39
N PHE A 120 -16.65 1.08 -1.18
CA PHE A 120 -15.60 0.14 -0.84
C PHE A 120 -14.82 0.54 0.41
N GLN A 121 -14.67 1.84 0.70
CA GLN A 121 -13.93 2.29 1.89
C GLN A 121 -14.56 1.80 3.19
N LEU A 122 -15.88 1.57 3.20
CA LEU A 122 -16.61 1.05 4.36
C LEU A 122 -16.11 -0.34 4.78
N PHE A 123 -15.58 -1.14 3.86
CA PHE A 123 -14.99 -2.45 4.17
C PHE A 123 -13.89 -2.34 5.24
N TRP A 124 -13.07 -1.30 5.19
CA TRP A 124 -11.94 -1.12 6.11
C TRP A 124 -12.37 -0.81 7.55
N LEU A 125 -13.64 -0.42 7.75
CA LEU A 125 -14.21 -0.13 9.06
C LEU A 125 -14.76 -1.39 9.74
N LEU A 126 -15.07 -2.45 8.98
CA LEU A 126 -15.69 -3.69 9.49
C LEU A 126 -14.82 -4.41 10.51
N SER A 127 -15.41 -4.82 11.63
CA SER A 127 -14.73 -5.62 12.67
C SER A 127 -14.81 -7.12 12.38
N ALA A 128 -13.99 -7.91 13.08
CA ALA A 128 -13.98 -9.37 12.98
C ALA A 128 -15.36 -9.99 13.27
N ALA A 129 -16.14 -9.38 14.17
CA ALA A 129 -17.47 -9.83 14.53
C ALA A 129 -18.50 -9.64 13.41
N GLN A 130 -18.25 -8.75 12.44
CA GLN A 130 -19.23 -8.35 11.43
C GLN A 130 -19.23 -9.20 10.14
N GLU A 131 -18.63 -10.40 10.15
CA GLU A 131 -18.53 -11.29 8.97
C GLU A 131 -18.29 -10.53 7.65
N GLY A 132 -17.10 -9.94 7.48
CA GLY A 132 -16.80 -9.02 6.37
C GLY A 132 -16.94 -9.59 4.95
N ARG A 133 -17.13 -10.91 4.81
CA ARG A 133 -17.37 -11.59 3.54
C ARG A 133 -18.66 -11.16 2.87
N ARG A 134 -19.80 -11.20 3.57
CA ARG A 134 -21.11 -10.89 2.98
C ARG A 134 -21.19 -9.43 2.50
N PRO A 135 -20.76 -8.41 3.27
CA PRO A 135 -20.71 -7.03 2.80
C PRO A 135 -19.80 -6.84 1.58
N LEU A 136 -18.62 -7.46 1.57
CA LEU A 136 -17.68 -7.36 0.45
C LEU A 136 -18.25 -8.02 -0.82
N GLU A 137 -18.81 -9.22 -0.72
CA GLU A 137 -19.46 -9.90 -1.85
C GLU A 137 -20.68 -9.14 -2.37
N LYS A 138 -21.47 -8.51 -1.48
CA LYS A 138 -22.57 -7.61 -1.87
C LYS A 138 -22.04 -6.42 -2.67
N TRP A 139 -20.97 -5.78 -2.22
CA TRP A 139 -20.31 -4.70 -2.95
C TRP A 139 -19.80 -5.17 -4.32
N MET A 140 -19.13 -6.32 -4.39
CA MET A 140 -18.62 -6.90 -5.64
C MET A 140 -19.77 -7.16 -6.63
N ARG A 141 -20.92 -7.68 -6.18
CA ARG A 141 -22.10 -7.86 -7.03
C ARG A 141 -22.63 -6.53 -7.59
N SER A 142 -22.68 -5.49 -6.75
CA SER A 142 -23.08 -4.14 -7.19
C SER A 142 -22.11 -3.59 -8.25
N ALA A 143 -20.80 -3.71 -8.00
CA ALA A 143 -19.77 -3.25 -8.92
C ALA A 143 -19.79 -4.02 -10.26
N MET A 144 -20.05 -5.33 -10.26
CA MET A 144 -20.24 -6.11 -11.51
C MET A 144 -21.44 -5.63 -12.33
N ARG A 145 -22.55 -5.26 -11.67
CA ARG A 145 -23.78 -4.76 -12.32
C ARG A 145 -23.64 -3.33 -12.83
N SER A 146 -22.60 -2.59 -12.42
CA SER A 146 -22.37 -1.22 -12.87
C SER A 146 -21.98 -1.10 -14.35
N GLN A 147 -21.68 -2.20 -15.03
CA GLN A 147 -21.20 -2.24 -16.42
C GLN A 147 -19.92 -1.40 -16.65
N LEU A 148 -19.08 -1.27 -15.61
CA LEU A 148 -17.78 -0.64 -15.70
C LEU A 148 -16.68 -1.70 -15.85
N GLU A 149 -16.17 -1.88 -17.07
CA GLU A 149 -15.12 -2.88 -17.36
C GLU A 149 -13.89 -2.80 -16.42
N PRO A 150 -13.38 -1.60 -16.07
CA PRO A 150 -12.26 -1.51 -15.12
C PRO A 150 -12.59 -2.09 -13.73
N PHE A 151 -13.84 -1.95 -13.27
CA PHE A 151 -14.29 -2.54 -12.01
C PHE A 151 -14.44 -4.05 -12.11
N LYS A 152 -14.89 -4.60 -13.26
CA LYS A 152 -14.95 -6.05 -13.47
C LYS A 152 -13.55 -6.68 -13.36
N LYS A 153 -12.54 -6.04 -13.96
CA LYS A 153 -11.12 -6.45 -13.82
C LYS A 153 -10.66 -6.40 -12.37
N PHE A 154 -10.92 -5.29 -11.68
CA PHE A 154 -10.59 -5.14 -10.25
C PHE A 154 -11.24 -6.25 -9.39
N ILE A 155 -12.50 -6.60 -9.65
CA ILE A 155 -13.21 -7.68 -8.95
C ILE A 155 -12.59 -9.04 -9.25
N GLY A 156 -12.15 -9.29 -10.49
CA GLY A 156 -11.39 -10.49 -10.83
C GLY A 156 -10.15 -10.66 -9.96
N MET A 157 -9.40 -9.56 -9.77
CA MET A 157 -8.26 -9.52 -8.85
C MET A 157 -8.69 -9.80 -7.40
N LEU A 158 -9.75 -9.16 -6.89
CA LEU A 158 -10.23 -9.39 -5.52
C LEU A 158 -10.61 -10.84 -5.28
N ARG A 159 -11.30 -11.49 -6.24
CA ARG A 159 -11.71 -12.89 -6.14
C ARG A 159 -10.51 -13.83 -5.95
N GLY A 160 -9.42 -13.59 -6.68
CA GLY A 160 -8.20 -14.38 -6.55
C GLY A 160 -7.46 -14.22 -5.22
N HIS A 161 -7.80 -13.18 -4.43
CA HIS A 161 -7.08 -12.78 -3.23
C HIS A 161 -8.00 -12.66 -1.99
N LEU A 162 -9.23 -13.17 -2.08
CA LEU A 162 -10.32 -12.87 -1.15
C LEU A 162 -9.97 -13.18 0.31
N ASP A 163 -9.37 -14.34 0.57
CA ASP A 163 -9.01 -14.77 1.93
C ASP A 163 -8.00 -13.82 2.59
N GLY A 164 -6.99 -13.39 1.82
CA GLY A 164 -5.97 -12.45 2.30
C GLY A 164 -6.52 -11.03 2.48
N ILE A 165 -7.58 -10.65 1.75
CA ILE A 165 -8.28 -9.38 1.95
C ILE A 165 -9.15 -9.44 3.20
N LEU A 166 -9.91 -10.52 3.38
CA LEU A 166 -10.79 -10.73 4.55
C LEU A 166 -10.00 -10.83 5.86
N SER A 167 -8.74 -11.28 5.78
CA SER A 167 -7.77 -11.26 6.88
C SER A 167 -7.67 -9.90 7.60
N TRP A 168 -7.89 -8.80 6.87
CA TRP A 168 -7.92 -7.44 7.43
C TRP A 168 -8.89 -7.29 8.60
N THR A 169 -10.07 -7.90 8.51
CA THR A 169 -11.12 -7.78 9.53
C THR A 169 -10.71 -8.35 10.89
N LYS A 170 -9.76 -9.30 10.89
CA LYS A 170 -9.26 -9.97 12.09
C LYS A 170 -8.01 -9.31 12.67
N HIS A 171 -7.00 -9.02 11.84
CA HIS A 171 -5.66 -8.66 12.32
C HIS A 171 -5.33 -7.17 12.26
N ARG A 172 -5.94 -6.41 11.32
CA ARG A 172 -5.72 -4.95 11.13
C ARG A 172 -4.24 -4.50 11.11
N VAL A 173 -3.34 -5.36 10.66
CA VAL A 173 -1.91 -5.06 10.51
C VAL A 173 -1.69 -4.32 9.19
N SER A 174 -0.95 -3.21 9.21
CA SER A 174 -0.59 -2.46 8.00
C SER A 174 0.92 -2.46 7.75
N ASN A 175 1.30 -2.28 6.49
CA ASN A 175 2.70 -2.16 6.10
C ASN A 175 3.30 -0.76 6.39
N GLY A 176 2.54 0.18 6.95
CA GLY A 176 2.94 1.59 7.05
C GLY A 176 4.23 1.84 7.82
N ALA A 177 4.52 1.05 8.86
CA ALA A 177 5.76 1.18 9.63
C ALA A 177 7.01 0.80 8.82
N VAL A 178 6.91 -0.28 8.02
CA VAL A 178 7.99 -0.72 7.13
C VAL A 178 8.18 0.28 5.99
N GLU A 179 7.09 0.81 5.41
CA GLU A 179 7.17 1.90 4.42
C GLU A 179 7.84 3.16 5.00
N GLY A 180 7.52 3.52 6.24
CA GLY A 180 8.19 4.61 6.95
C GLY A 180 9.70 4.37 7.06
N MET A 181 10.10 3.14 7.40
CA MET A 181 11.50 2.74 7.44
C MET A 181 12.16 2.80 6.06
N ASN A 182 11.50 2.28 5.02
CA ASN A 182 11.98 2.33 3.64
C ASN A 182 12.18 3.77 3.16
N ASN A 183 11.25 4.66 3.46
CA ASN A 183 11.38 6.09 3.13
C ASN A 183 12.55 6.74 3.87
N LYS A 184 12.79 6.36 5.13
CA LYS A 184 13.97 6.81 5.88
C LYS A 184 15.27 6.31 5.25
N ILE A 185 15.33 5.03 4.84
CA ILE A 185 16.49 4.45 4.13
C ILE A 185 16.76 5.20 2.82
N LYS A 186 15.70 5.46 2.02
CA LYS A 186 15.82 6.27 0.80
C LYS A 186 16.34 7.68 1.10
N SER A 187 15.84 8.33 2.14
CA SER A 187 16.33 9.66 2.56
C SER A 187 17.81 9.65 2.97
N ILE A 188 18.30 8.58 3.60
CA ILE A 188 19.73 8.42 3.90
C ILE A 188 20.54 8.34 2.61
N SER A 189 20.11 7.50 1.66
CA SER A 189 20.77 7.38 0.34
C SER A 189 20.79 8.71 -0.42
N HIS A 190 19.65 9.42 -0.49
CA HIS A 190 19.55 10.72 -1.17
C HIS A 190 20.44 11.79 -0.54
N ARG A 191 20.50 11.88 0.79
CA ARG A 191 21.35 12.86 1.49
C ARG A 191 22.85 12.57 1.33
N ALA A 192 23.23 11.32 1.13
CA ALA A 192 24.61 10.92 0.89
C ALA A 192 25.03 11.06 -0.58
N PHE A 193 24.09 11.36 -1.50
CA PHE A 193 24.31 11.34 -2.95
C PHE A 193 24.81 9.98 -3.47
N GLY A 194 24.43 8.89 -2.80
CA GLY A 194 24.89 7.54 -3.09
C GLY A 194 26.04 7.06 -2.19
N PHE A 195 26.33 5.76 -2.26
CA PHE A 195 27.41 5.13 -1.50
C PHE A 195 28.30 4.33 -2.45
N ARG A 196 29.61 4.34 -2.20
CA ARG A 196 30.58 3.60 -3.03
C ARG A 196 30.50 2.08 -2.87
N THR A 197 30.05 1.61 -1.71
CA THR A 197 29.94 0.18 -1.39
C THR A 197 28.66 -0.12 -0.62
N ALA A 198 28.18 -1.36 -0.71
CA ALA A 198 26.98 -1.81 -0.01
C ALA A 198 27.17 -1.81 1.51
N GLU A 199 28.37 -2.15 1.99
CA GLU A 199 28.73 -2.17 3.41
C GLU A 199 28.58 -0.78 4.03
N ASN A 200 29.04 0.26 3.33
CA ASN A 200 28.92 1.65 3.78
C ASN A 200 27.45 2.09 3.84
N PHE A 201 26.64 1.64 2.88
CA PHE A 201 25.21 1.93 2.90
C PHE A 201 24.51 1.20 4.06
N ILE A 202 24.80 -0.08 4.26
CA ILE A 202 24.27 -0.89 5.37
C ILE A 202 24.66 -0.27 6.71
N ALA A 203 25.93 0.12 6.89
CA ALA A 203 26.40 0.79 8.10
C ALA A 203 25.64 2.11 8.36
N ALA A 204 25.44 2.94 7.33
CA ALA A 204 24.67 4.18 7.44
C ALA A 204 23.21 3.92 7.80
N ILE A 205 22.59 2.86 7.26
CA ILE A 205 21.25 2.41 7.66
C ILE A 205 21.23 2.04 9.14
N TYR A 206 22.13 1.15 9.60
CA TYR A 206 22.19 0.75 11.01
C TYR A 206 22.41 1.96 11.94
N GLN A 207 23.32 2.87 11.59
CA GLN A 207 23.58 4.08 12.35
C GLN A 207 22.33 4.97 12.46
N CYS A 208 21.68 5.29 11.33
CA CYS A 208 20.56 6.22 11.30
C CYS A 208 19.25 5.60 11.80
N CYS A 209 19.02 4.31 11.55
CA CYS A 209 17.78 3.61 11.85
C CYS A 209 17.79 2.93 13.22
N ALA A 210 18.90 2.31 13.63
CA ALA A 210 19.03 1.61 14.93
C ALA A 210 19.65 2.48 16.03
N ARG A 211 20.06 3.73 15.73
CA ARG A 211 20.67 4.68 16.69
C ARG A 211 21.89 4.12 17.42
N LEU A 212 22.72 3.35 16.72
CA LEU A 212 23.98 2.85 17.28
C LEU A 212 24.97 3.99 17.57
N LEU A 213 25.72 3.87 18.67
CA LEU A 213 26.81 4.80 18.99
C LEU A 213 27.91 4.68 17.93
N LEU A 214 28.52 5.81 17.56
CA LEU A 214 29.63 5.87 16.62
C LEU A 214 30.83 5.11 17.20
N PRO A 215 31.41 4.12 16.49
CA PRO A 215 32.80 3.74 16.73
C PRO A 215 33.69 4.95 16.43
N GLY A 216 34.60 5.31 17.34
CA GLY A 216 35.39 6.56 17.26
C GLY A 216 36.19 6.76 15.96
N HIS A 217 36.44 5.68 15.21
CA HIS A 217 37.16 5.67 13.93
C HIS A 217 36.28 5.99 12.70
N LEU A 218 34.95 5.96 12.81
CA LEU A 218 34.01 6.36 11.74
C LEU A 218 33.44 7.78 11.92
N ALA A 219 33.78 8.45 13.04
CA ALA A 219 33.32 9.80 13.36
C ALA A 219 33.78 10.86 12.35
N THR A 220 34.84 10.60 11.58
CA THR A 220 35.45 11.56 10.66
C THR A 220 34.74 11.64 9.31
N ILE A 221 34.02 10.60 8.87
CA ILE A 221 33.39 10.56 7.54
C ILE A 221 31.98 11.19 7.55
N ILE A 222 31.37 11.34 8.73
CA ILE A 222 29.95 11.70 8.86
C ILE A 222 29.81 12.86 9.86
N LYS A 223 30.19 14.08 9.46
CA LYS A 223 29.75 15.30 10.16
C LYS A 223 28.27 15.54 9.86
N PHE A 224 27.38 14.94 10.66
CA PHE A 224 25.93 15.17 10.55
C PHE A 224 25.43 16.15 11.62
N ASN A 225 24.70 17.17 11.16
CA ASN A 225 23.99 18.14 11.97
C ASN A 225 22.88 17.44 12.79
N ARG A 226 23.04 17.38 14.12
CA ARG A 226 22.16 16.70 15.07
C ARG A 226 20.78 17.35 15.26
N SER A 227 20.52 18.54 14.69
CA SER A 227 19.31 19.34 14.99
C SER A 227 18.00 18.79 14.40
N SER A 228 18.03 17.95 13.34
CA SER A 228 16.82 17.53 12.62
C SER A 228 16.08 16.30 13.20
N PHE A 229 16.53 15.74 14.34
CA PHE A 229 16.05 14.44 14.85
C PHE A 229 15.04 14.51 16.02
N ARG A 230 14.49 15.70 16.34
CA ARG A 230 13.66 15.89 17.55
C ARG A 230 12.19 15.45 17.46
N THR A 231 11.66 15.08 16.30
CA THR A 231 10.22 14.78 16.16
C THR A 231 9.99 13.33 15.80
N LEU A 232 8.98 12.70 16.42
CA LEU A 232 8.52 11.31 16.28
C LEU A 232 9.05 10.33 17.34
N ARG A 233 8.62 10.59 18.57
CA ARG A 233 8.63 9.67 19.71
C ARG A 233 7.18 9.20 19.93
N ALA A 234 6.69 8.23 19.16
CA ALA A 234 5.48 7.47 19.50
C ALA A 234 5.36 6.25 18.58
N GLY A 235 5.29 5.05 19.17
CA GLY A 235 4.87 3.84 18.46
C GLY A 235 5.94 2.80 18.20
N ILE A 236 6.74 2.43 19.21
CA ILE A 236 7.39 1.12 19.25
C ILE A 236 6.94 0.47 20.55
N HIS A 237 5.85 -0.28 20.50
CA HIS A 237 5.65 -1.42 21.37
C HIS A 237 4.61 -2.36 20.77
N GLN A 238 5.04 -3.63 20.72
CA GLN A 238 4.26 -4.87 20.65
C GLN A 238 4.01 -5.55 19.30
N GLN A 239 4.41 -6.83 19.32
CA GLN A 239 4.01 -7.99 18.51
C GLN A 239 4.85 -8.29 17.26
N GLY A 240 5.47 -9.47 17.29
CA GLY A 240 6.42 -10.00 16.31
C GLY A 240 5.83 -10.24 14.92
N VAL A 241 5.81 -9.17 14.12
CA VAL A 241 5.48 -9.16 12.69
C VAL A 241 6.79 -9.04 11.89
N TRP A 242 7.06 -9.99 11.00
CA TRP A 242 8.22 -9.99 10.10
C TRP A 242 7.77 -9.86 8.64
N LYS A 243 8.44 -9.02 7.84
CA LYS A 243 8.13 -8.75 6.42
C LYS A 243 9.34 -9.00 5.51
N LEU A 244 9.05 -9.37 4.27
CA LEU A 244 9.97 -9.61 3.17
C LEU A 244 9.63 -8.72 1.97
N GLU A 245 10.62 -7.97 1.45
CA GLU A 245 10.47 -7.12 0.25
C GLU A 245 11.63 -7.34 -0.75
N ARG A 246 11.37 -7.00 -2.02
CA ARG A 246 12.30 -7.10 -3.15
C ARG A 246 13.30 -5.94 -3.06
N LEU A 247 14.60 -6.22 -3.05
CA LEU A 247 15.57 -5.23 -3.53
C LEU A 247 15.42 -5.17 -5.05
N SER A 248 14.95 -4.03 -5.57
CA SER A 248 15.02 -3.73 -7.00
C SER A 248 16.48 -3.44 -7.33
N ALA A 249 17.11 -4.30 -8.12
CA ALA A 249 18.36 -4.00 -8.78
C ALA A 249 18.04 -3.11 -9.98
N GLU A 250 18.04 -1.79 -9.78
CA GLU A 250 18.19 -0.84 -10.88
C GLU A 250 19.65 -0.40 -10.92
N GLY A 251 20.45 -1.21 -11.61
CA GLY A 251 21.71 -0.78 -12.18
C GLY A 251 21.41 0.11 -13.39
N ARG A 252 21.99 1.31 -13.35
CA ARG A 252 21.98 2.31 -14.41
C ARG A 252 22.94 1.91 -15.53
N GLU A 253 22.62 2.34 -16.75
CA GLU A 253 23.58 3.13 -17.53
C GLU A 253 23.30 4.62 -17.25
#